data_AF-A0A3B0ZNC7-F1
#
_entry.id   AF-A0A3B0ZNC7-F1
#
_cell.length_a   1.000
_cell.length_b   1.000
_cell.length_c   1.000
_cell.angle_alpha   90.00
_cell.angle_beta   90.00
_cell.angle_gamma   90.00
#
_symmetry.space_group_name_H-M   'P 1'
#
loop_
_entity.id
_entity.type
_entity.pdbx_description
1 polymer ?
#
loop_
_entity_poly.entity_id
_entity_poly.type
_entity_poly.pdbx_seq_one_letter_code
_entity_poly.pdbx_strand_id
1 'polypeptide(L)'
;MADKKRPTKGECSKELEELRKYGNKAAKGLFSSKESSSFDENELASGNTDLLEKTDAELFPDEVDEYTKEERKPRIIVDNSSKDPSG
;
A
#
# COMPACT_ATOMS: atom_id res chain seq x y z
N MET A 1 16.27 -21.99 -28.88
CA MET A 1 16.58 -20.68 -28.26
C MET A 1 17.29 -20.98 -26.96
N ALA A 2 18.46 -20.40 -26.69
CA ALA A 2 19.17 -20.69 -25.46
C ALA A 2 18.40 -20.09 -24.27
N ASP A 3 17.93 -20.95 -23.37
CA ASP A 3 17.31 -20.56 -22.11
C ASP A 3 18.33 -19.77 -21.28
N LYS A 4 18.20 -18.44 -21.29
CA LYS A 4 19.01 -17.56 -20.45
C LYS A 4 18.54 -17.74 -19.00
N LYS A 5 19.08 -18.75 -18.31
CA LYS A 5 18.90 -18.92 -16.87
C LYS A 5 19.26 -17.61 -16.18
N ARG A 6 18.39 -17.15 -15.27
CA ARG A 6 18.69 -15.98 -14.44
C ARG A 6 20.00 -16.26 -13.70
N PRO A 7 20.98 -15.34 -13.72
CA PRO A 7 22.24 -15.54 -13.02
C PRO A 7 21.96 -15.74 -11.52
N THR A 8 22.60 -16.74 -10.93
CA THR A 8 22.49 -17.04 -9.50
C THR A 8 23.11 -15.89 -8.69
N LYS A 9 22.61 -15.64 -7.47
CA LYS A 9 23.20 -14.64 -6.55
C LYS A 9 24.64 -15.07 -6.22
N GLY A 10 25.62 -14.57 -6.97
CA GLY A 10 27.04 -14.85 -6.75
C GLY A 10 27.87 -14.89 -8.03
N GLU A 11 27.28 -15.22 -9.17
CA GLU A 11 27.96 -15.23 -10.46
C GLU A 11 28.01 -13.81 -11.05
N CYS A 12 28.98 -13.02 -10.59
CA CYS A 12 29.22 -11.69 -11.13
C CYS A 12 30.14 -11.81 -12.35
N SER A 13 29.56 -11.92 -13.55
CA SER A 13 30.33 -11.81 -14.79
C SER A 13 31.01 -10.43 -14.87
N LYS A 14 32.14 -10.33 -15.58
CA LYS A 14 32.85 -9.04 -15.79
C LYS A 14 31.91 -7.99 -16.39
N GLU A 15 31.03 -8.41 -17.30
CA GLU A 15 29.99 -7.56 -17.91
C GLU A 15 28.98 -7.03 -16.87
N LEU A 16 28.54 -7.87 -15.92
CA LEU A 16 27.67 -7.42 -14.83
C LEU A 16 28.37 -6.42 -13.91
N GLU A 17 29.66 -6.58 -13.68
CA GLU A 17 30.43 -5.62 -12.88
C GLU A 17 30.59 -4.27 -13.59
N GLU A 18 30.82 -4.27 -14.90
CA GLU A 18 30.88 -3.07 -15.72
C GLU A 18 29.51 -2.36 -15.79
N LEU A 19 28.42 -3.11 -15.97
CA LEU A 19 27.06 -2.59 -15.91
C LEU A 19 26.75 -1.97 -14.53
N ARG A 20 27.18 -2.60 -13.44
CA ARG A 20 27.04 -2.05 -12.08
C ARG A 20 27.84 -0.76 -11.93
N LYS A 21 29.08 -0.70 -12.43
CA LYS A 21 29.91 0.52 -12.41
C LYS A 21 29.28 1.66 -13.20
N TYR A 22 28.78 1.37 -14.41
CA TYR A 22 28.07 2.34 -15.23
C TYR A 22 26.80 2.84 -14.55
N GLY A 23 25.96 1.92 -14.06
CA GLY A 23 24.72 2.25 -13.34
C GLY A 23 24.97 3.12 -12.12
N ASN A 24 25.99 2.78 -11.32
CA ASN A 24 26.38 3.59 -10.16
C ASN A 24 26.90 4.98 -10.55
N LYS A 25 27.62 5.11 -11.67
CA LYS A 25 28.10 6.42 -12.15
C LYS A 25 26.96 7.28 -12.67
N ALA A 26 26.01 6.69 -13.41
CA ALA A 26 24.82 7.37 -13.89
C ALA A 26 23.90 7.81 -12.75
N ALA A 27 23.65 6.93 -11.78
CA ALA A 27 22.85 7.23 -10.59
C ALA A 27 23.49 8.34 -9.75
N LYS A 28 24.82 8.31 -9.55
CA LYS A 28 25.52 9.42 -8.89
C LYS A 28 25.35 10.73 -9.64
N GLY A 29 25.38 10.74 -10.97
CA GLY A 29 25.11 11.96 -11.74
C GLY A 29 23.71 12.52 -11.48
N LEU A 30 22.70 11.65 -11.48
CA LEU A 30 21.28 12.02 -11.29
C LEU A 30 20.95 12.46 -9.86
N PHE A 31 21.53 11.81 -8.85
CA PHE A 31 21.18 12.03 -7.44
C PHE A 31 22.32 12.70 -6.64
N SER A 32 23.31 13.31 -7.31
CA SER A 32 24.37 14.08 -6.64
C SER A 32 23.98 15.51 -6.30
N SER A 33 22.78 15.96 -6.70
CA SER A 33 22.32 17.30 -6.33
C SER A 33 22.24 17.38 -4.81
N LYS A 34 22.99 18.33 -4.25
CA LYS A 34 23.01 18.64 -2.81
C LYS A 34 21.75 19.38 -2.36
N GLU A 35 20.82 19.63 -3.27
CA GLU A 35 19.51 20.16 -2.95
C GLU A 35 18.78 19.10 -2.14
N SER A 36 18.68 19.34 -0.84
CA SER A 36 17.74 18.63 0.01
C SER A 36 16.37 18.81 -0.62
N SER A 37 15.73 17.69 -0.97
CA SER A 37 14.32 17.69 -1.33
C SER A 37 13.57 18.55 -0.31
N SER A 38 12.82 19.54 -0.79
CA SER A 38 11.94 20.33 0.08
C SER A 38 10.78 19.50 0.62
N PHE A 39 10.61 18.27 0.11
CA PHE A 39 9.63 17.31 0.58
C PHE A 39 10.22 16.55 1.78
N ASP A 40 9.68 16.82 2.96
CA ASP A 40 9.95 16.03 4.16
C ASP A 40 9.09 14.77 4.13
N GLU A 41 9.72 13.62 3.90
CA GLU A 41 9.03 12.32 3.88
C GLU A 41 8.49 11.90 5.26
N ASN A 42 8.94 12.55 6.35
CA ASN A 42 8.48 12.25 7.70
C ASN A 42 7.28 13.11 8.11
N GLU A 43 7.01 14.21 7.39
CA GLU A 43 5.85 15.05 7.64
C GLU A 43 4.67 14.62 6.79
N LEU A 44 3.47 14.76 7.36
CA LEU A 44 2.24 14.57 6.61
C LEU A 44 2.18 15.58 5.47
N ALA A 45 2.15 15.08 4.24
CA ALA A 45 2.00 15.91 3.04
C ALA A 45 0.73 16.78 3.06
N SER A 46 -0.32 16.32 3.75
CA SER A 46 -1.54 17.07 4.05
C SER A 46 -2.37 16.36 5.12
N GLY A 47 -3.19 17.09 5.87
CA GLY A 47 -4.05 16.55 6.93
C GLY A 47 -3.51 16.78 8.34
N ASN A 48 -4.12 16.15 9.34
CA ASN A 48 -3.70 16.24 10.73
C ASN A 48 -3.65 14.83 11.36
N THR A 49 -2.53 14.47 11.99
CA THR A 49 -2.36 13.20 12.73
C THR A 49 -3.41 13.01 13.80
N ASP A 50 -3.86 14.09 14.42
CA ASP A 50 -4.84 14.06 15.53
C ASP A 50 -6.22 13.58 15.07
N LEU A 51 -6.46 13.49 13.75
CA LEU A 51 -7.71 13.00 13.18
C LEU A 51 -7.64 11.50 12.85
N LEU A 52 -6.46 10.88 12.85
CA LEU A 52 -6.29 9.46 12.50
C LEU A 52 -6.97 8.52 13.51
N GLU A 53 -7.03 8.92 14.77
CA GLU A 53 -7.60 8.12 15.85
C GLU A 53 -9.09 8.42 16.12
N LYS A 54 -9.65 9.45 15.46
CA LYS A 54 -11.04 9.85 15.66
C LYS A 54 -11.99 9.01 14.81
N THR A 55 -13.14 8.70 15.37
CA THR A 55 -14.21 8.04 14.63
C THR A 55 -15.00 9.05 13.79
N ASP A 56 -15.69 8.59 12.74
CA ASP A 56 -16.54 9.46 11.92
C ASP A 56 -17.59 10.20 12.77
N ALA A 57 -18.08 9.57 13.84
CA ALA A 57 -19.02 10.19 14.78
C ALA A 57 -18.40 11.33 15.61
N GLU A 58 -17.09 11.30 15.86
CA GLU A 58 -16.37 12.38 16.56
C GLU A 58 -15.95 13.50 15.59
N LEU A 59 -15.69 13.15 14.33
CA LEU A 59 -15.33 14.11 13.29
C LEU A 59 -16.55 14.89 12.78
N PHE A 60 -17.70 14.23 12.70
CA PHE A 60 -18.93 14.79 12.14
C PHE A 60 -20.12 14.55 13.08
N PRO A 61 -20.12 15.12 14.29
CA PRO A 61 -21.15 14.87 15.30
C PRO A 61 -22.55 15.27 14.84
N ASP A 62 -22.65 16.27 13.95
CA ASP A 62 -23.91 16.76 13.40
C ASP A 62 -24.42 15.92 12.21
N GLU A 63 -23.57 15.05 11.64
CA GLU A 63 -23.90 14.17 10.50
C GLU A 63 -24.18 12.73 10.95
N VAL A 64 -24.15 12.46 12.26
CA VAL A 64 -24.51 11.15 12.80
C VAL A 64 -26.03 10.99 12.74
N ASP A 65 -26.51 10.44 11.63
CA ASP A 65 -27.89 10.03 11.52
C ASP A 65 -28.18 8.89 12.50
N GLU A 66 -29.20 9.11 13.34
CA GLU A 66 -29.62 8.07 14.26
C GLU A 66 -30.25 6.91 13.48
N TYR A 67 -29.71 5.71 13.64
CA TYR A 67 -30.24 4.53 12.93
C TYR A 67 -31.75 4.42 13.08
N THR A 68 -32.42 4.26 11.94
CA THR A 68 -33.86 4.00 11.90
C THR A 68 -34.18 2.66 12.55
N LYS A 69 -35.44 2.47 12.98
CA LYS A 69 -35.87 1.19 13.59
C LYS A 69 -35.69 0.02 12.62
N GLU A 70 -35.78 0.28 11.33
CA GLU A 70 -35.61 -0.66 10.23
C GLU A 70 -34.15 -1.08 10.06
N GLU A 71 -33.20 -0.15 10.15
CA GLU A 71 -31.75 -0.41 10.04
C GLU A 71 -31.18 -1.11 11.28
N ARG A 72 -31.76 -0.85 12.46
CA ARG A 72 -31.39 -1.54 13.71
C ARG A 72 -31.80 -3.02 13.73
N LYS A 73 -32.65 -3.48 12.80
CA LYS A 73 -33.06 -4.89 12.77
C LYS A 73 -31.86 -5.74 12.32
N PRO A 74 -31.48 -6.78 13.10
CA PRO A 74 -30.43 -7.68 12.67
C PRO A 74 -30.83 -8.31 11.34
N ARG A 75 -29.96 -8.17 10.33
CA ARG A 75 -30.15 -8.83 9.04
C ARG A 75 -30.03 -10.34 9.28
N ILE A 76 -31.16 -11.04 9.20
CA ILE A 76 -31.18 -12.50 9.22
C ILE A 76 -30.61 -12.95 7.87
N ILE A 77 -29.33 -13.29 7.85
CA ILE A 77 -28.70 -13.95 6.72
C ILE A 77 -29.04 -15.43 6.87
N VAL A 78 -29.91 -15.94 5.99
CA VAL A 78 -30.18 -17.38 5.92
C VAL A 78 -29.05 -17.99 5.09
N ASP A 79 -28.09 -18.63 5.75
CA ASP A 79 -27.11 -19.47 5.08
C ASP A 79 -27.83 -20.67 4.46
N ASN A 80 -28.06 -20.63 3.15
CA ASN A 80 -28.67 -21.74 2.39
C ASN A 80 -27.73 -22.95 2.23
N SER A 81 -26.64 -23.04 3.00
CA SER A 81 -25.65 -24.12 2.89
C SER A 81 -26.07 -25.44 3.54
N SER A 82 -27.29 -25.54 4.05
CA SER A 82 -27.85 -26.80 4.55
C SER A 82 -29.29 -27.01 4.06
N LYS A 83 -29.49 -27.03 2.74
CA LYS A 83 -30.61 -27.78 2.14
C LYS A 83 -30.05 -29.08 1.58
N ASP A 84 -29.95 -30.08 2.44
CA ASP A 84 -29.86 -31.47 1.99
C ASP A 84 -31.19 -31.83 1.31
N PRO A 85 -31.20 -32.27 0.04
CA PRO A 85 -32.40 -32.79 -0.58
C PRO A 85 -32.53 -34.27 -0.21
N SER A 86 -33.21 -34.58 0.89
CA SER A 86 -33.81 -35.91 1.06
C SER A 86 -35.07 -35.82 1.92
N GLY A 87 -36.18 -36.23 1.33
CA GLY A 87 -37.52 -36.24 1.90
C GLY A 87 -38.56 -36.29 0.80
#